data_AF-A0A6L9L3I3-F1
#
_entry.id   AF-A0A6L9L3I3-F1
#
_cell.length_a   1.000
_cell.length_b   1.000
_cell.length_c   1.000
_cell.angle_alpha   90.00
_cell.angle_beta   90.00
_cell.angle_gamma   90.00
#
_symmetry.space_group_name_H-M   'P 1'
#
loop_
_entity.id
_entity.type
_entity.pdbx_description
1 polymer ?
#
loop_
_entity_poly.entity_id
_entity_poly.type
_entity_poly.pdbx_seq_one_letter_code
_entity_poly.pdbx_strand_id
1 'polypeptide(L)'
;MKGLFTMVLSLLMGASVSAQTKPASSTSTPVVSVIEDVTGKHFQPDTAYATLSNEDNDVLAKAPVANWGLPQESGKYITYYNLIVGTRSYQLLVAKSPKDGQSTATLLRFTNPKSKPEPIARGLLTPKENEKLK
;
A
#
# COMPACT_ATOMS: atom_id res chain seq x y z
N MET A 1 15.71 44.61 -42.36
CA MET A 1 15.33 44.64 -40.94
C MET A 1 13.89 44.15 -40.82
N LYS A 2 13.74 42.83 -40.67
CA LYS A 2 12.49 42.07 -40.61
C LYS A 2 12.57 41.26 -39.31
N GLY A 3 11.53 41.28 -38.49
CA GLY A 3 11.39 40.29 -37.40
C GLY A 3 11.22 40.87 -36.00
N LEU A 4 10.24 41.75 -35.78
CA LEU A 4 9.97 42.25 -34.43
C LEU A 4 8.49 42.49 -34.11
N PHE A 5 7.55 41.88 -34.85
CA PHE A 5 6.11 42.10 -34.63
C PHE A 5 5.24 40.84 -34.53
N THR A 6 5.85 39.65 -34.45
CA THR A 6 5.10 38.38 -34.39
C THR A 6 5.25 37.66 -33.04
N MET A 7 5.53 38.39 -31.96
CA MET A 7 5.83 37.79 -30.64
C MET A 7 4.98 38.38 -29.50
N VAL A 8 3.72 38.74 -29.76
CA VAL A 8 2.81 39.24 -28.71
C VAL A 8 1.45 38.52 -28.69
N LEU A 9 1.17 37.60 -29.63
CA LEU A 9 -0.15 36.97 -29.76
C LEU A 9 -0.24 35.52 -29.24
N SER A 10 0.68 35.08 -28.37
CA SER A 10 0.73 33.68 -27.91
C SER A 10 0.56 33.48 -26.40
N LEU A 11 0.16 34.52 -25.64
CA LEU A 11 0.15 34.46 -24.17
C LEU A 11 -1.23 34.35 -23.50
N LEU A 12 -2.31 34.07 -24.23
CA LEU A 12 -3.68 34.05 -23.66
C LEU A 12 -4.42 32.72 -23.78
N MET A 13 -3.71 31.60 -23.68
CA MET A 13 -4.31 30.28 -23.47
C MET A 13 -3.57 29.55 -22.35
N GLY A 14 -3.90 29.93 -21.11
CA GLY A 14 -3.38 29.32 -19.88
C GLY A 14 -4.53 28.76 -19.05
N ALA A 15 -4.79 27.48 -19.26
CA ALA A 15 -5.72 26.55 -18.61
C ALA A 15 -6.39 26.99 -17.29
N SER A 16 -7.73 26.93 -17.29
CA SER A 16 -8.53 26.64 -16.11
C SER A 16 -8.19 25.23 -15.62
N VAL A 17 -7.21 25.11 -14.72
CA VAL A 17 -7.02 23.87 -13.94
C VAL A 17 -8.10 23.86 -12.88
N SER A 18 -9.16 23.10 -13.12
CA SER A 18 -10.05 22.67 -12.04
C SER A 18 -9.24 21.83 -11.08
N ALA A 19 -8.89 22.40 -9.92
CA ALA A 19 -8.35 21.68 -8.78
C ALA A 19 -9.43 20.73 -8.25
N GLN A 20 -9.61 19.58 -8.91
CA GLN A 20 -10.38 18.48 -8.39
C GLN A 20 -9.58 17.90 -7.23
N THR A 21 -9.94 18.30 -6.00
CA THR A 21 -9.48 17.66 -4.78
C THR A 21 -10.06 16.25 -4.74
N LYS A 22 -9.41 15.32 -5.44
CA LYS A 22 -9.60 13.88 -5.20
C LYS A 22 -9.19 13.63 -3.75
N PRO A 23 -10.00 12.97 -2.91
CA PRO A 23 -9.52 12.53 -1.61
C PRO A 23 -8.31 11.64 -1.85
N ALA A 24 -7.15 12.07 -1.33
CA ALA A 24 -5.92 11.30 -1.40
C ALA A 24 -6.17 9.97 -0.69
N SER A 25 -6.20 8.88 -1.45
CA SER A 25 -6.09 7.54 -0.88
C SER A 25 -4.72 7.49 -0.19
N SER A 26 -4.72 7.51 1.14
CA SER A 26 -3.56 7.87 1.96
C SER A 26 -2.56 6.72 2.17
N THR A 27 -2.74 5.58 1.49
CA THR A 27 -1.77 4.47 1.56
C THR A 27 -0.80 4.59 0.39
N SER A 28 0.49 4.61 0.69
CA SER A 28 1.55 4.76 -0.32
C SER A 28 1.58 3.57 -1.28
N THR A 29 1.88 3.84 -2.55
CA THR A 29 1.99 2.82 -3.61
C THR A 29 2.86 1.62 -3.24
N PRO A 30 4.02 1.77 -2.55
CA PRO A 30 4.86 0.63 -2.17
C PRO A 30 4.16 -0.35 -1.22
N VAL A 31 3.36 0.16 -0.27
CA VAL A 31 2.66 -0.70 0.70
C VAL A 31 1.59 -1.53 0.01
N VAL A 32 0.86 -0.90 -0.93
CA VAL A 32 -0.12 -1.62 -1.74
C VAL A 32 0.56 -2.74 -2.53
N SER A 33 1.63 -2.44 -3.27
CA SER A 33 2.36 -3.44 -4.06
C SER A 33 2.84 -4.60 -3.19
N VAL A 34 3.50 -4.31 -2.07
CA VAL A 34 4.02 -5.35 -1.17
C VAL A 34 2.92 -6.26 -0.64
N ILE A 35 1.79 -5.69 -0.18
CA ILE A 35 0.68 -6.50 0.32
C ILE A 35 0.11 -7.37 -0.81
N GLU A 36 -0.04 -6.83 -2.01
CA GLU A 36 -0.52 -7.59 -3.16
C GLU A 36 0.43 -8.71 -3.59
N ASP A 37 1.74 -8.45 -3.57
CA ASP A 37 2.75 -9.41 -3.99
C ASP A 37 2.92 -10.55 -2.97
N VAL A 38 2.85 -10.23 -1.68
CA VAL A 38 2.93 -11.23 -0.60
C VAL A 38 1.67 -12.09 -0.55
N THR A 39 0.49 -11.51 -0.79
CA THR A 39 -0.80 -12.21 -0.65
C THR A 39 -1.33 -12.81 -1.95
N GLY A 40 -0.81 -12.37 -3.10
CA GLY A 40 -1.33 -12.70 -4.41
C GLY A 40 -2.73 -12.13 -4.70
N LYS A 41 -3.24 -11.22 -3.86
CA LYS A 41 -4.61 -10.68 -3.91
C LYS A 41 -4.59 -9.18 -4.18
N HIS A 42 -5.70 -8.63 -4.68
CA HIS A 42 -5.85 -7.19 -4.79
C HIS A 42 -6.08 -6.58 -3.42
N PHE A 43 -5.36 -5.50 -3.12
CA PHE A 43 -5.45 -4.82 -1.84
C PHE A 43 -6.15 -3.47 -2.00
N GLN A 44 -7.28 -3.31 -1.33
CA GLN A 44 -8.01 -2.06 -1.27
C GLN A 44 -7.80 -1.41 0.10
N PRO A 45 -6.94 -0.38 0.20
CA PRO A 45 -6.62 0.25 1.48
C PRO A 45 -7.82 0.99 2.08
N ASP A 46 -7.92 0.92 3.40
CA ASP A 46 -8.83 1.74 4.19
C ASP A 46 -8.36 3.21 4.17
N THR A 47 -9.29 4.16 4.22
CA THR A 47 -8.98 5.61 4.19
C THR A 47 -8.39 6.15 5.49
N ALA A 48 -8.14 5.31 6.50
CA ALA A 48 -7.94 5.73 7.89
C ALA A 48 -6.52 5.57 8.44
N TYR A 49 -5.56 5.09 7.65
CA TYR A 49 -4.22 4.79 8.16
C TYR A 49 -3.26 5.97 8.02
N ALA A 50 -2.44 6.14 9.06
CA ALA A 50 -1.47 7.22 9.19
C ALA A 50 -0.49 7.20 8.01
N THR A 51 -0.10 8.41 7.56
CA THR A 51 0.93 8.60 6.56
C THR A 51 2.17 7.81 6.95
N LEU A 52 2.56 6.84 6.12
CA LEU A 52 3.78 6.06 6.34
C LEU A 52 4.98 6.99 6.50
N SER A 53 5.93 6.63 7.38
CA SER A 53 7.20 7.36 7.41
C SER A 53 7.96 7.10 6.11
N ASN A 54 8.78 8.06 5.67
CA ASN A 54 9.57 7.92 4.45
C ASN A 54 10.50 6.71 4.54
N GLU A 55 11.03 6.42 5.72
CA GLU A 55 11.91 5.29 5.98
C GLU A 55 11.18 3.95 5.81
N ASP A 56 9.93 3.84 6.29
CA ASP A 56 9.15 2.61 6.10
C ASP A 56 8.79 2.41 4.62
N ASN A 57 8.49 3.49 3.90
CA ASN A 57 8.24 3.43 2.46
C ASN A 57 9.47 2.91 1.73
N ASP A 58 10.63 3.45 2.05
CA ASP A 58 11.89 3.07 1.44
C ASP A 58 12.26 1.62 1.73
N VAL A 59 12.07 1.16 2.97
CA VAL A 59 12.36 -0.23 3.37
C VAL A 59 11.42 -1.18 2.65
N LEU A 60 10.11 -0.93 2.67
CA LEU A 60 9.12 -1.79 2.04
C LEU A 60 9.25 -1.79 0.52
N ALA A 61 9.59 -0.67 -0.11
CA ALA A 61 9.80 -0.58 -1.56
C ALA A 61 11.03 -1.36 -2.04
N LYS A 62 12.08 -1.48 -1.22
CA LYS A 62 13.35 -2.11 -1.58
C LYS A 62 13.44 -3.58 -1.16
N ALA A 63 12.66 -3.99 -0.16
CA ALA A 63 12.66 -5.36 0.34
C ALA A 63 12.07 -6.32 -0.71
N PRO A 64 12.83 -7.32 -1.19
CA PRO A 64 12.28 -8.34 -2.07
C PRO A 64 11.14 -9.12 -1.39
N VAL A 65 10.12 -9.46 -2.16
CA VAL A 65 8.98 -10.27 -1.68
C VAL A 65 9.44 -11.61 -1.12
N ALA A 66 10.52 -12.19 -1.69
CA ALA A 66 11.13 -13.44 -1.22
C ALA A 66 11.72 -13.36 0.20
N ASN A 67 11.95 -12.15 0.74
CA ASN A 67 12.43 -11.96 2.11
C ASN A 67 11.31 -12.03 3.15
N TRP A 68 10.05 -12.07 2.71
CA TRP A 68 8.93 -12.33 3.59
C TRP A 68 8.95 -13.80 4.02
N GLY A 69 8.75 -14.02 5.32
CA GLY A 69 8.61 -15.35 5.88
C GLY A 69 7.39 -16.07 5.29
N LEU A 70 7.48 -17.39 5.27
CA LEU A 70 6.37 -18.25 4.83
C LEU A 70 5.10 -18.01 5.66
N PRO A 71 3.90 -18.20 5.06
CA PRO A 71 2.64 -18.03 5.77
C PRO A 71 2.63 -18.88 7.04
N GLN A 72 2.35 -18.22 8.17
CA GLN A 72 2.18 -18.87 9.46
C GLN A 72 0.71 -18.76 9.88
N GLU A 73 0.14 -19.85 10.36
CA GLU A 73 -1.25 -19.86 10.83
C GLU A 73 -1.32 -19.49 12.32
N SER A 74 -2.26 -18.62 12.67
CA SER A 74 -2.58 -18.27 14.06
C SER A 74 -4.07 -18.50 14.30
N GLY A 75 -4.41 -19.75 14.58
CA GLY A 75 -5.80 -20.19 14.65
C GLY A 75 -6.47 -20.28 13.28
N LYS A 76 -7.79 -20.48 13.27
CA LYS A 76 -8.53 -20.90 12.07
C LYS A 76 -8.69 -19.83 10.99
N TYR A 77 -8.58 -18.55 11.34
CA TYR A 77 -8.95 -17.44 10.46
C TYR A 77 -7.86 -16.39 10.30
N ILE A 78 -6.67 -16.61 10.85
CA ILE A 78 -5.57 -15.64 10.75
C ILE A 78 -4.35 -16.34 10.17
N THR A 79 -3.80 -15.74 9.12
CA THR A 79 -2.49 -16.07 8.57
C THR A 79 -1.60 -14.85 8.70
N TYR A 80 -0.33 -15.04 9.02
CA TYR A 80 0.62 -13.94 9.13
C TYR A 80 1.93 -14.22 8.41
N TYR A 81 2.58 -13.14 7.97
CA TYR A 81 3.87 -13.13 7.31
C TYR A 81 4.76 -12.13 8.02
N ASN A 82 6.00 -12.50 8.30
CA ASN A 82 6.96 -11.62 8.97
C ASN A 82 8.01 -11.14 7.96
N LEU A 83 8.43 -9.88 8.08
CA LEU A 83 9.57 -9.33 7.37
C LEU A 83 10.50 -8.68 8.38
N ILE A 84 11.78 -9.01 8.33
CA ILE A 84 12.81 -8.38 9.17
C ILE A 84 13.86 -7.78 8.23
N VAL A 85 14.09 -6.47 8.34
CA VAL A 85 15.09 -5.75 7.55
C VAL A 85 15.91 -4.88 8.49
N GLY A 86 17.16 -5.30 8.72
CA GLY A 86 18.05 -4.64 9.69
C GLY A 86 17.44 -4.63 11.08
N THR A 87 17.13 -3.44 11.59
CA THR A 87 16.52 -3.22 12.92
C THR A 87 15.00 -3.08 12.88
N ARG A 88 14.37 -3.13 11.70
CA ARG A 88 12.92 -3.00 11.54
C ARG A 88 12.27 -4.36 11.35
N SER A 89 11.13 -4.54 12.00
CA SER A 89 10.31 -5.74 11.88
C SER A 89 8.88 -5.36 11.50
N TYR A 90 8.36 -6.05 10.51
CA TYR A 90 7.00 -5.90 10.02
C TYR A 90 6.27 -7.23 10.09
N GLN A 91 4.96 -7.16 10.27
CA GLN A 91 4.08 -8.31 10.19
C GLN A 91 2.86 -7.96 9.37
N LEU A 92 2.61 -8.76 8.34
CA LEU A 92 1.37 -8.70 7.58
C LEU A 92 0.41 -9.73 8.16
N LEU A 93 -0.68 -9.25 8.75
CA LEU A 93 -1.78 -10.08 9.24
C LEU A 93 -2.89 -10.14 8.19
N VAL A 94 -3.31 -11.35 7.85
CA VAL A 94 -4.45 -11.61 6.97
C VAL A 94 -5.54 -12.31 7.79
N ALA A 95 -6.61 -11.59 8.08
CA ALA A 95 -7.77 -12.10 8.82
C ALA A 95 -8.92 -12.41 7.85
N LYS A 96 -9.35 -13.67 7.81
CA LYS A 96 -10.51 -14.12 7.01
C LYS A 96 -11.80 -13.85 7.78
N SER A 97 -12.76 -13.15 7.17
CA SER A 97 -14.12 -13.06 7.75
C SER A 97 -14.80 -14.43 7.65
N PRO A 98 -15.38 -14.95 8.75
CA PRO A 98 -16.16 -16.19 8.70
C PRO A 98 -17.50 -16.00 7.97
N LYS A 99 -17.93 -14.76 7.71
CA LYS A 99 -19.26 -14.45 7.16
C LYS A 99 -19.21 -13.98 5.71
N ASP A 100 -18.17 -13.25 5.31
CA ASP A 100 -18.22 -12.43 4.09
C ASP A 100 -17.28 -12.90 2.98
N GLY A 101 -16.50 -13.97 3.21
CA GLY A 101 -15.53 -14.51 2.24
C GLY A 101 -14.36 -13.57 1.88
N GLN A 102 -14.43 -12.31 2.30
CA GLN A 102 -13.37 -11.32 2.17
C GLN A 102 -12.38 -11.44 3.32
N SER A 103 -11.11 -11.20 3.01
CA SER A 103 -10.05 -11.14 4.02
C SER A 103 -9.64 -9.69 4.24
N THR A 104 -9.26 -9.35 5.45
CA THR A 104 -8.65 -8.07 5.79
C THR A 104 -7.15 -8.27 5.91
N ALA A 105 -6.35 -7.45 5.21
CA ALA A 105 -4.92 -7.34 5.45
C ALA A 105 -4.65 -6.17 6.40
N THR A 106 -3.78 -6.38 7.39
CA THR A 106 -3.26 -5.34 8.27
C THR A 106 -1.74 -5.45 8.30
N LEU A 107 -1.04 -4.41 7.88
CA LEU A 107 0.41 -4.31 7.99
C LEU A 107 0.77 -3.63 9.31
N LEU A 108 1.53 -4.33 10.13
CA LEU A 108 2.01 -3.91 11.44
C LEU A 108 3.50 -3.61 11.38
N ARG A 109 3.91 -2.55 12.08
CA ARG A 109 5.31 -2.21 12.34
C ARG A 109 5.62 -2.44 13.82
N PHE A 110 6.76 -3.08 14.07
CA PHE A 110 7.33 -3.21 15.41
C PHE A 110 8.56 -2.31 15.49
N THR A 111 8.52 -1.32 16.37
CA THR A 111 9.68 -0.49 16.68
C THR A 111 10.69 -1.23 17.58
N ASN A 112 10.21 -2.19 18.37
CA ASN A 112 10.98 -3.13 19.18
C ASN A 112 10.20 -4.46 19.32
N PRO A 113 10.85 -5.63 19.37
CA PRO A 113 10.21 -6.93 19.64
C PRO A 113 9.25 -6.99 20.83
N LYS A 114 9.47 -6.17 21.87
CA LYS A 114 8.63 -6.12 23.09
C LYS A 114 7.55 -5.04 23.05
N SER A 115 7.56 -4.16 22.05
CA SER A 115 6.59 -3.07 21.93
C SER A 115 5.27 -3.56 21.32
N LYS A 116 4.18 -2.85 21.64
CA LYS A 116 2.92 -3.05 20.94
C LYS A 116 3.11 -2.64 19.47
N PRO A 117 2.74 -3.49 18.50
CA PRO A 117 2.85 -3.12 17.09
C PRO A 117 1.92 -1.97 16.72
N GLU A 118 2.38 -1.14 15.81
CA GLU A 118 1.62 -0.03 15.25
C GLU A 118 1.08 -0.42 13.87
N PRO A 119 -0.23 -0.31 13.62
CA PRO A 119 -0.77 -0.58 12.31
C PRO A 119 -0.47 0.59 11.37
N ILE A 120 0.27 0.29 10.30
CA ILE A 120 0.71 1.29 9.31
C ILE A 120 -0.09 1.22 8.02
N ALA A 121 -0.80 0.12 7.77
CA ALA A 121 -1.82 0.01 6.73
C ALA A 121 -2.84 -1.07 7.07
N ARG A 122 -4.06 -0.91 6.56
CA ARG A 122 -5.08 -1.96 6.53
C ARG A 122 -5.97 -1.79 5.31
N GLY A 123 -6.61 -2.87 4.91
CA GLY A 123 -7.56 -2.85 3.83
C GLY A 123 -8.15 -4.22 3.57
N LEU A 124 -9.03 -4.28 2.58
CA LEU A 124 -9.65 -5.51 2.12
C LEU A 124 -8.78 -6.19 1.06
N LEU A 125 -8.77 -7.52 1.10
CA LEU A 125 -8.19 -8.37 0.06
C LEU A 125 -9.30 -8.98 -0.77
N THR A 126 -9.23 -8.74 -2.08
CA THR A 126 -10.10 -9.37 -3.07
C THR A 126 -9.29 -10.28 -4.00
N PRO A 127 -9.86 -11.39 -4.48
CA PRO A 127 -9.17 -12.23 -5.46
C PRO A 127 -8.80 -11.43 -6.72
N LYS A 128 -7.59 -11.65 -7.25
CA LYS A 128 -7.24 -11.12 -8.59
C LYS A 128 -8.09 -11.84 -9.63
N GLU A 129 -8.44 -11.18 -10.72
CA GLU A 129 -9.44 -11.64 -11.70
C GLU A 129 -9.16 -13.05 -12.28
N ASN A 130 -7.91 -13.53 -12.19
CA ASN A 130 -7.49 -14.89 -12.57
C ASN A 130 -7.71 -16.00 -11.51
N GLU A 131 -8.20 -15.67 -10.31
CA GLU A 131 -8.46 -16.65 -9.23
C GLU A 131 -9.95 -17.03 -9.12
N LYS A 132 -10.78 -16.61 -10.09
CA LYS A 132 -12.21 -16.96 -10.20
C LYS A 132 -12.46 -18.06 -11.25
N LEU A 133 -11.62 -19.08 -11.38
CA LEU A 133 -12.01 -20.32 -12.06
C LEU A 133 -10.96 -21.41 -11.86
N LYS A 134 -11.20 -22.26 -10.88
CA LYS A 134 -10.90 -23.70 -11.00
C LYS A 134 -11.84 -24.50 -10.11
#